data_AF-M2Q0F9-F1
#
_entry.id   AF-M2Q0F9-F1
#
_cell.length_a   1.000
_cell.length_b   1.000
_cell.length_c   1.000
_cell.angle_alpha   90.00
_cell.angle_beta   90.00
_cell.angle_gamma   90.00
#
_symmetry.space_group_name_H-M   'P 1'
#
loop_
_entity.id
_entity.type
_entity.pdbx_description
1 polymer ?
#
loop_
_entity_poly.entity_id
_entity_poly.type
_entity_poly.pdbx_seq_one_letter_code
_entity_poly.pdbx_strand_id
1 'polypeptide(L)'
;MQRLYMRFSGIIKDITSKSRNPFIRESEFIGLYGMIDILYSRSSHYTQVFAVFKGATTPYHYIKTTPGILTRDEKGLIYLTTKNHRYVFEVIELYKE
;
A
#
# COMPACT_ATOMS: atom_id res chain seq x y z
N MET A 1 -7.50 0.75 -17.85
CA MET A 1 -6.70 1.98 -17.62
C MET A 1 -6.58 2.18 -16.12
N GLN A 2 -5.35 2.24 -15.57
CA GLN A 2 -5.13 2.55 -14.16
C GLN A 2 -5.16 4.06 -13.95
N ARG A 3 -5.81 4.52 -12.89
CA ARG A 3 -5.92 5.94 -12.53
C ARG A 3 -5.48 6.13 -11.09
N LEU A 4 -4.78 7.21 -10.81
CA LEU A 4 -4.39 7.58 -9.46
C LEU A 4 -5.67 7.87 -8.66
N TYR A 5 -5.87 7.09 -7.59
CA TYR A 5 -6.92 7.31 -6.61
C TYR A 5 -6.41 8.30 -5.56
N MET A 6 -5.36 7.91 -4.85
CA MET A 6 -4.84 8.65 -3.71
C MET A 6 -3.31 8.64 -3.75
N ARG A 7 -2.70 9.73 -3.27
CA ARG A 7 -1.25 9.86 -3.12
C ARG A 7 -0.93 10.48 -1.77
N PHE A 8 -0.04 9.85 -1.03
CA PHE A 8 0.43 10.36 0.25
C PHE A 8 1.90 9.98 0.50
N SER A 9 2.57 10.72 1.37
CA SER A 9 3.79 10.25 2.01
C SER A 9 3.41 9.56 3.32
N GLY A 10 4.09 8.47 3.63
CA GLY A 10 3.72 7.64 4.76
C GLY A 10 4.78 6.65 5.17
N ILE A 11 4.54 6.03 6.32
CA ILE A 11 5.39 4.99 6.88
C ILE A 11 4.62 3.67 6.79
N ILE A 12 5.28 2.61 6.33
CA ILE A 12 4.73 1.25 6.42
C ILE A 12 4.82 0.81 7.87
N LYS A 13 3.69 0.64 8.55
CA LYS A 13 3.66 0.24 9.96
C LYS A 13 3.66 -1.26 10.15
N ASP A 14 3.01 -1.97 9.23
CA ASP A 14 2.88 -3.41 9.31
C ASP A 14 2.61 -4.00 7.92
N ILE A 15 3.09 -5.22 7.72
CA ILE A 15 2.76 -6.08 6.59
C ILE A 15 2.48 -7.45 7.16
N THR A 16 1.24 -7.89 7.10
CA THR A 16 0.84 -9.22 7.57
C THR A 16 0.57 -10.14 6.38
N SER A 17 1.33 -11.22 6.21
CA SER A 17 0.98 -12.30 5.28
C SER A 17 -0.32 -12.99 5.70
N LYS A 18 -1.25 -13.13 4.74
CA LYS A 18 -2.46 -13.95 4.82
C LYS A 18 -2.26 -15.33 4.20
N SER A 19 -1.12 -15.56 3.54
CA SER A 19 -0.82 -16.82 2.89
C SER A 19 -0.07 -17.74 3.85
N ARG A 20 -0.19 -19.07 3.67
CA ARG A 20 0.59 -20.05 4.46
C ARG A 20 2.10 -19.92 4.27
N ASN A 21 2.53 -19.23 3.21
CA ASN A 21 3.93 -18.91 2.98
C ASN A 21 4.24 -17.54 3.62
N PRO A 22 5.19 -17.47 4.57
CA PRO A 22 5.60 -16.20 5.16
C PRO A 22 6.26 -15.32 4.10
N PHE A 23 5.95 -14.03 4.09
CA PHE A 23 6.68 -13.08 3.27
C PHE A 23 7.99 -12.75 3.98
N ILE A 24 9.08 -13.36 3.53
CA ILE A 24 10.37 -13.39 4.24
C ILE A 24 11.00 -11.99 4.38
N ARG A 25 10.53 -11.00 3.60
CA ARG A 25 11.08 -9.64 3.53
C ARG A 25 10.20 -8.58 4.21
N GLU A 26 9.17 -8.96 4.98
CA GLU A 26 8.28 -8.01 5.67
C GLU A 26 9.05 -6.96 6.49
N SER A 27 10.03 -7.42 7.26
CA SER A 27 10.87 -6.60 8.12
C SER A 27 11.73 -5.57 7.37
N GLU A 28 12.03 -5.79 6.10
CA GLU A 28 12.80 -4.83 5.28
C GLU A 28 11.96 -3.61 4.90
N PHE A 29 10.63 -3.73 4.94
CA PHE A 29 9.72 -2.68 4.50
C PHE A 29 9.03 -1.96 5.65
N ILE A 30 8.84 -2.63 6.79
CA ILE A 30 8.27 -2.01 7.99
C ILE A 30 9.20 -0.89 8.49
N GLY A 31 8.63 0.27 8.80
CA GLY A 31 9.34 1.47 9.21
C GLY A 31 9.86 2.33 8.06
N LEU A 32 9.75 1.86 6.80
CA LEU A 32 10.17 2.67 5.67
C LEU A 32 9.21 3.84 5.45
N TYR A 33 9.76 5.05 5.45
CA TYR A 33 9.11 6.25 4.95
C TYR A 33 9.23 6.30 3.42
N GLY A 34 8.16 6.69 2.75
CA GLY A 34 8.15 6.84 1.30
C GLY A 34 6.87 7.45 0.77
N MET A 35 6.79 7.57 -0.55
CA MET A 35 5.59 7.98 -1.25
C MET A 35 4.77 6.76 -1.64
N ILE A 36 3.48 6.77 -1.30
CA ILE A 36 2.51 5.74 -1.63
C ILE A 36 1.55 6.30 -2.68
N ASP A 37 1.50 5.63 -3.82
CA ASP A 37 0.47 5.83 -4.85
C ASP A 37 -0.58 4.72 -4.75
N ILE A 38 -1.80 5.09 -4.39
CA ILE A 38 -2.96 4.21 -4.49
C ILE A 38 -3.58 4.37 -5.87
N LEU A 39 -3.63 3.29 -6.63
CA LEU A 39 -4.18 3.27 -7.99
C LEU A 39 -5.49 2.48 -8.00
N TYR A 40 -6.49 2.96 -8.73
CA TYR A 40 -7.66 2.17 -9.08
C TYR A 40 -7.60 1.73 -10.54
N SER A 41 -8.01 0.50 -10.80
CA SER A 41 -8.32 0.01 -12.14
C SER A 41 -9.76 -0.47 -12.16
N ARG A 42 -10.59 0.15 -13.01
CA ARG A 42 -11.91 -0.39 -13.34
C ARG A 42 -11.75 -1.41 -14.46
N SER A 43 -12.04 -2.67 -14.18
CA SER A 43 -12.51 -3.61 -15.21
C SER A 43 -14.04 -3.58 -15.23
N SER A 44 -14.65 -4.19 -16.24
CA SER A 44 -16.10 -4.30 -16.38
C SER A 44 -16.81 -4.96 -15.17
N HIS A 45 -16.08 -5.64 -14.28
CA HIS A 45 -16.66 -6.39 -13.16
C HIS A 45 -16.09 -5.99 -11.78
N TYR A 46 -14.93 -5.32 -11.71
CA TYR A 46 -14.28 -5.04 -10.43
C TYR A 46 -13.52 -3.71 -10.43
N THR A 47 -13.52 -3.02 -9.29
CA THR A 47 -12.55 -1.95 -9.01
C THR A 47 -11.39 -2.55 -8.23
N GLN A 48 -10.21 -2.57 -8.84
CA GLN A 48 -8.99 -3.11 -8.23
C GLN A 48 -8.13 -1.97 -7.67
N VAL A 49 -7.78 -2.04 -6.39
CA VAL A 49 -6.92 -1.03 -5.73
C VAL A 49 -5.51 -1.58 -5.50
N PHE A 50 -4.50 -0.84 -5.93
CA PHE A 50 -3.08 -1.20 -5.79
C PHE A 50 -2.36 -0.12 -4.98
N ALA A 51 -1.37 -0.49 -4.18
CA ALA A 51 -0.39 0.44 -3.65
C ALA A 51 0.93 0.28 -4.42
N VAL A 52 1.54 1.40 -4.76
CA VAL A 52 2.93 1.48 -5.21
C VAL A 52 3.70 2.28 -4.17
N PHE A 53 4.58 1.59 -3.44
CA PHE A 53 5.49 2.22 -2.49
C PHE A 53 6.78 2.62 -3.18
N LYS A 54 7.18 3.88 -2.99
CA LYS A 54 8.46 4.45 -3.43
C LYS A 54 9.21 4.89 -2.17
N GLY A 55 10.05 4.00 -1.65
CA GLY A 55 10.83 4.28 -0.43
C GLY A 55 11.72 5.51 -0.58
N ALA A 56 12.00 6.21 0.52
CA ALA A 56 12.80 7.42 0.52
C ALA A 56 14.32 7.18 0.32
N THR A 57 14.81 5.96 0.55
CA THR A 57 16.24 5.64 0.49
C THR A 57 16.62 4.97 -0.83
N THR A 58 17.61 5.53 -1.53
CA THR A 58 18.23 4.94 -2.72
C THR A 58 19.08 3.71 -2.37
N PRO A 59 19.02 2.60 -3.13
CA PRO A 59 18.18 2.39 -4.32
C PRO A 59 16.69 2.26 -3.95
N TYR A 60 15.83 2.94 -4.71
CA TYR A 60 14.38 2.96 -4.47
C TYR A 60 13.82 1.54 -4.47
N HIS A 61 13.27 1.10 -3.35
CA HIS A 61 12.56 -0.18 -3.27
C HIS A 61 11.12 0.04 -3.74
N TYR A 62 10.83 -0.38 -4.98
CA TYR A 62 9.49 -0.35 -5.54
C TYR A 62 8.72 -1.60 -5.11
N ILE A 63 7.69 -1.40 -4.30
CA ILE A 63 6.75 -2.47 -3.95
C ILE A 63 5.44 -2.17 -4.65
N LYS A 64 5.07 -3.00 -5.63
CA LYS A 64 3.73 -2.99 -6.19
C LYS A 64 2.93 -4.12 -5.56
N THR A 65 1.87 -3.76 -4.85
CA THR A 65 0.99 -4.75 -4.24
C THR A 65 -0.01 -5.28 -5.26
N THR A 66 -0.62 -6.42 -4.95
CA THR A 66 -1.77 -6.93 -5.71
C THR A 66 -3.04 -6.11 -5.42
N PRO A 67 -4.08 -6.24 -6.25
CA PRO A 67 -5.39 -5.67 -5.97
C PRO A 67 -5.92 -6.04 -4.60
N GLY A 68 -6.54 -5.08 -3.92
CA GLY A 68 -7.18 -5.29 -2.64
C GLY A 68 -8.33 -4.34 -2.35
N ILE A 69 -8.78 -4.40 -1.11
CA ILE A 69 -9.77 -3.51 -0.52
C ILE A 69 -9.00 -2.48 0.30
N LEU A 70 -9.32 -1.20 0.09
CA LEU A 70 -8.76 -0.08 0.85
C LEU A 70 -9.75 0.32 1.94
N THR A 71 -9.29 0.42 3.18
CA THR A 71 -10.07 0.97 4.30
C THR A 71 -9.22 1.96 5.06
N ARG A 72 -9.85 2.96 5.69
CA ARG A 72 -9.20 3.98 6.52
C ARG A 72 -9.83 3.92 7.89
N ASP A 73 -9.02 3.92 8.96
CA ASP A 73 -9.56 4.00 10.32
C ASP A 73 -9.73 5.44 10.80
N GLU A 74 -10.35 5.59 11.97
CA GLU A 74 -10.61 6.87 12.63
C GLU A 74 -9.32 7.59 13.07
N LYS A 75 -8.19 6.87 13.16
CA LYS A 75 -6.87 7.42 13.49
C LYS A 75 -6.11 7.86 12.24
N GLY A 76 -6.68 7.69 11.05
CA GLY A 76 -6.08 8.06 9.78
C GLY A 76 -5.13 7.02 9.19
N LEU A 77 -5.04 5.81 9.76
CA LEU A 77 -4.26 4.73 9.17
C LEU A 77 -4.98 4.18 7.94
N ILE A 78 -4.22 3.89 6.90
CA ILE A 78 -4.71 3.30 5.67
C ILE A 78 -4.35 1.82 5.66
N TYR A 79 -5.36 0.99 5.43
CA TYR A 79 -5.23 -0.45 5.32
C TYR A 79 -5.49 -0.86 3.88
N LEU A 80 -4.54 -1.59 3.29
CA LEU A 80 -4.74 -2.27 2.02
C LEU A 80 -4.76 -3.77 2.24
N THR A 81 -5.94 -4.36 2.17
CA THR A 81 -6.12 -5.81 2.31
C THR A 81 -6.19 -6.45 0.93
N THR A 82 -5.09 -7.09 0.54
CA THR A 82 -4.99 -7.87 -0.70
C THR A 82 -5.34 -9.33 -0.45
N LYS A 83 -5.30 -10.16 -1.50
CA LYS A 83 -5.46 -11.62 -1.38
C LYS A 83 -4.42 -12.24 -0.43
N ASN A 84 -3.17 -11.78 -0.51
CA ASN A 84 -2.03 -12.46 0.13
C ASN A 84 -1.48 -11.70 1.32
N HIS A 85 -1.71 -10.39 1.44
CA HIS A 85 -1.14 -9.56 2.48
C HIS A 85 -2.12 -8.47 2.91
N ARG A 86 -2.01 -8.05 4.17
CA ARG A 86 -2.56 -6.80 4.67
C ARG A 86 -1.41 -5.83 4.92
N TYR A 87 -1.48 -4.66 4.30
CA TYR A 87 -0.53 -3.56 4.52
C TYR A 87 -1.19 -2.50 5.39
N VAL A 88 -0.43 -1.95 6.34
CA VAL A 88 -0.86 -0.84 7.19
C VAL A 88 0.08 0.34 6.96
N PHE A 89 -0.48 1.48 6.59
CA PHE A 89 0.24 2.71 6.34
C PHE A 89 -0.17 3.80 7.33
N GLU A 90 0.82 4.44 7.94
CA GLU A 90 0.64 5.70 8.64
C GLU A 90 0.84 6.84 7.63
N VAL A 91 -0.19 7.68 7.47
CA VAL A 91 -0.15 8.83 6.56
C VAL A 91 0.53 9.99 7.28
N ILE A 92 1.60 10.52 6.69
CA ILE A 92 2.29 11.71 7.18
C ILE A 92 1.77 12.96 6.46
N GLU A 93 1.67 12.91 5.13
CA GLU A 93 1.16 14.02 4.32
C GLU A 93 0.32 13.50 3.15
N LEU A 94 -0.88 14.04 2.96
CA LEU A 94 -1.79 13.68 1.87
C LEU A 94 -1.69 14.70 0.73
N TYR A 95 -1.40 14.22 -0.47
CA TYR A 95 -1.27 15.07 -1.66
C TYR A 95 -2.50 15.00 -2.58
N LYS A 96 -3.22 13.88 -2.57
CA LYS A 96 -4.41 13.66 -3.40
C LYS A 96 -5.29 12.53 -2.83
N GLU A 97 -6.60 12.70 -2.91
CA GLU A 97 -7.65 11.70 -2.60
C GLU A 97 -8.82 11.83 -3.60
#